data_AF-A0AAE0VT09-F1
#
_entry.id   AF-A0AAE0VT09-F1
#
_cell.length_a   1.000
_cell.length_b   1.000
_cell.length_c   1.000
_cell.angle_alpha   90.00
_cell.angle_beta   90.00
_cell.angle_gamma   90.00
#
_symmetry.space_group_name_H-M   'P 1'
#
loop_
_entity.id
_entity.type
_entity.pdbx_description
1 polymer ?
#
loop_
_entity_poly.entity_id
_entity_poly.type
_entity_poly.pdbx_seq_one_letter_code
_entity_poly.pdbx_strand_id
1 'polypeptide(L)'
;MPSDAKKKREQKKKEAAKQRLQKIPQNKTEEQKIDDLESLETEEALEDLGDSGDGAPQVFETRNGADDINEVAEKIDGLELAARHRAVTGVLASHPGSRDVHIHNLSITFHGVELLTDTQLELNVGRRYGLIGLNGCGKSSLLSALAANELPIPEHVDIFLLRKEMPPSDKTALQVVIEVDEERIRLEKEAELLASKEDEESHDRLMDIYERLDDMDAGKAEAKAGYILHGLGFTKEMQHRAVKHFSGGWRMRLGLARALYIKPSLMLLDEPTNHLDLNACVWLEQELKKYKRILVIISHSQDFLNGICTNIMHMQKKKLKYFGGNYDAYVQTRMELEENQMKRYRWEQDQIAHMKNYIARFGHGSAKLARQAQSKEKTLKKMVDGGLTERVTLDKTLSFSFPSCGKLPPPVIMVQHVSFRYSDDKPYIYKDLDFGVDLDTRVALVGPNGAGKSTLLKLIVAELVPTDGLIRRHSHLKIGRYHQVNE
;
A
#
# COMPACT_ATOMS: atom_id res chain seq x y z
N MET A 1 -26.61 12.69 31.22
CA MET A 1 -27.84 11.94 30.85
C MET A 1 -27.76 11.60 29.37
N PRO A 2 -28.33 10.48 28.89
CA PRO A 2 -28.37 10.21 27.45
C PRO A 2 -29.20 11.27 26.75
N SER A 3 -28.66 11.91 25.72
CA SER A 3 -29.39 12.89 24.91
C SER A 3 -30.59 12.24 24.24
N ASP A 4 -31.65 13.00 23.98
CA ASP A 4 -32.87 12.43 23.40
C ASP A 4 -32.64 11.85 21.98
N ALA A 5 -31.62 12.34 21.27
CA ALA A 5 -31.11 11.73 20.04
C ALA A 5 -30.70 10.24 20.23
N LYS A 6 -30.05 9.90 21.35
CA LYS A 6 -29.61 8.52 21.65
C LYS A 6 -30.81 7.59 21.88
N LYS A 7 -31.84 8.05 22.62
CA LYS A 7 -33.09 7.29 22.81
C LYS A 7 -33.85 7.09 21.50
N LYS A 8 -33.99 8.15 20.69
CA LYS A 8 -34.69 8.13 19.40
C LYS A 8 -34.01 7.16 18.41
N ARG A 9 -32.68 7.11 18.44
CA ARG A 9 -31.85 6.16 17.67
C ARG A 9 -31.98 4.71 18.14
N GLU A 10 -31.98 4.46 19.45
CA GLU A 10 -32.21 3.11 19.99
C GLU A 10 -33.60 2.55 19.66
N GLN A 11 -34.63 3.40 19.57
CA GLN A 11 -35.96 3.01 19.09
C GLN A 11 -35.93 2.63 17.61
N LYS A 12 -35.44 3.52 16.71
CA LYS A 12 -35.36 3.21 15.27
C LYS A 12 -34.50 1.97 14.97
N LYS A 13 -33.40 1.76 15.68
CA LYS A 13 -32.54 0.56 15.55
C LYS A 13 -33.28 -0.74 15.93
N LYS A 14 -34.22 -0.70 16.88
CA LYS A 14 -35.07 -1.84 17.25
C LYS A 14 -36.19 -2.12 16.25
N GLU A 15 -36.71 -1.09 15.58
CA GLU A 15 -37.71 -1.24 14.50
C GLU A 15 -37.07 -1.83 13.24
N ALA A 16 -35.93 -1.28 12.81
CA ALA A 16 -35.10 -1.80 11.71
C ALA A 16 -34.71 -3.29 11.89
N ALA A 17 -34.23 -3.66 13.08
CA ALA A 17 -33.83 -5.04 13.36
C ALA A 17 -34.98 -6.05 13.30
N LYS A 18 -36.22 -5.64 13.60
CA LYS A 18 -37.41 -6.51 13.51
C LYS A 18 -37.80 -6.83 12.08
N GLN A 19 -37.64 -5.89 11.15
CA GLN A 19 -37.96 -6.11 9.73
C GLN A 19 -36.97 -7.10 9.07
N ARG A 20 -35.68 -7.02 9.44
CA ARG A 20 -34.62 -7.86 8.85
C ARG A 20 -34.73 -9.36 9.22
N LEU A 21 -35.32 -9.70 10.36
CA LEU A 21 -35.47 -11.08 10.84
C LEU A 21 -36.52 -11.92 10.09
N GLN A 22 -37.31 -11.32 9.20
CA GLN A 22 -38.39 -12.00 8.49
C GLN A 22 -38.00 -12.59 7.11
N LYS A 23 -36.76 -12.41 6.63
CA LYS A 23 -36.34 -12.77 5.26
C LYS A 23 -34.90 -13.33 5.15
N ILE A 24 -34.66 -14.61 5.44
CA ILE A 24 -33.40 -15.32 5.09
C ILE A 24 -33.67 -16.80 4.73
N PRO A 25 -33.30 -17.28 3.52
CA PRO A 25 -33.13 -18.71 3.19
C PRO A 25 -31.66 -19.17 3.30
N GLN A 26 -31.40 -20.49 3.38
CA GLN A 26 -30.08 -21.10 3.69
C GLN A 26 -29.45 -21.86 2.50
N ASN A 27 -28.11 -21.80 2.37
CA ASN A 27 -27.10 -22.86 2.00
C ASN A 27 -25.78 -22.19 1.49
N LYS A 28 -24.52 -22.59 1.75
CA LYS A 28 -23.78 -23.90 1.81
C LYS A 28 -23.49 -24.54 0.42
N THR A 29 -22.28 -24.98 0.02
CA THR A 29 -20.90 -25.01 0.63
C THR A 29 -19.80 -25.22 -0.47
N GLU A 30 -18.52 -25.31 -0.07
CA GLU A 30 -17.34 -26.00 -0.73
C GLU A 30 -16.70 -25.33 -1.98
N GLU A 31 -15.38 -25.07 -2.14
CA GLU A 31 -14.09 -25.40 -1.48
C GLU A 31 -13.32 -26.66 -1.98
N GLN A 32 -12.14 -26.49 -2.62
CA GLN A 32 -10.81 -27.11 -2.30
C GLN A 32 -9.82 -27.37 -3.48
N LYS A 33 -8.56 -26.93 -3.25
CA LYS A 33 -7.21 -27.50 -3.61
C LYS A 33 -6.75 -27.65 -5.09
N ILE A 34 -5.53 -27.33 -5.57
CA ILE A 34 -4.13 -27.09 -5.05
C ILE A 34 -3.13 -28.25 -5.40
N ASP A 35 -1.86 -27.88 -5.65
CA ASP A 35 -0.60 -28.66 -5.86
C ASP A 35 -0.34 -29.28 -7.27
N ASP A 36 0.89 -29.36 -7.84
CA ASP A 36 2.26 -29.04 -7.32
C ASP A 36 3.37 -28.91 -8.41
N LEU A 37 4.51 -28.26 -8.05
CA LEU A 37 5.95 -28.46 -8.46
C LEU A 37 6.42 -28.54 -9.96
N GLU A 38 7.68 -28.28 -10.36
CA GLU A 38 8.76 -27.33 -9.96
C GLU A 38 9.99 -27.42 -10.95
N SER A 39 10.87 -26.40 -10.92
CA SER A 39 12.36 -26.47 -11.07
C SER A 39 13.14 -26.36 -12.42
N LEU A 40 14.39 -25.83 -12.28
CA LEU A 40 15.59 -25.77 -13.17
C LEU A 40 15.63 -24.69 -14.28
N GLU A 41 16.43 -23.59 -14.16
CA GLU A 41 17.92 -23.41 -14.33
C GLU A 41 18.35 -23.26 -15.82
N THR A 42 19.30 -22.41 -16.29
CA THR A 42 20.32 -21.48 -15.69
C THR A 42 20.82 -20.44 -16.76
N GLU A 43 21.52 -19.38 -16.31
CA GLU A 43 22.61 -18.60 -17.01
C GLU A 43 22.29 -17.83 -18.34
N GLU A 44 22.99 -16.75 -18.78
CA GLU A 44 24.22 -16.04 -18.35
C GLU A 44 24.26 -14.57 -18.90
N ALA A 45 25.13 -13.68 -18.36
CA ALA A 45 25.84 -12.55 -19.04
C ALA A 45 25.04 -11.36 -19.69
N LEU A 46 25.49 -10.08 -19.80
CA LEU A 46 26.72 -9.30 -19.48
C LEU A 46 26.37 -7.78 -19.39
N GLU A 47 27.21 -6.98 -18.70
CA GLU A 47 27.75 -5.60 -18.96
C GLU A 47 26.96 -4.54 -19.82
N ASP A 48 27.09 -3.19 -19.68
CA ASP A 48 28.11 -2.36 -19.02
C ASP A 48 27.63 -0.89 -18.73
N LEU A 49 28.45 -0.14 -17.96
CA LEU A 49 28.73 1.34 -17.84
C LEU A 49 27.78 2.42 -18.47
N GLY A 50 27.66 3.67 -17.98
CA GLY A 50 28.29 4.47 -16.89
C GLY A 50 27.50 5.80 -16.71
N ASP A 51 27.53 6.48 -15.55
CA ASP A 51 28.39 7.65 -15.20
C ASP A 51 28.16 8.91 -16.08
N SER A 52 28.09 10.18 -15.65
CA SER A 52 28.22 10.95 -14.38
C SER A 52 27.29 12.21 -14.52
N GLY A 53 27.07 13.15 -13.59
CA GLY A 53 27.61 13.53 -12.28
C GLY A 53 27.11 14.97 -11.93
N ASP A 54 27.31 15.41 -10.69
CA ASP A 54 27.24 16.77 -10.06
C ASP A 54 26.65 18.01 -10.81
N GLY A 55 26.09 19.03 -10.14
CA GLY A 55 26.05 19.37 -8.71
C GLY A 55 26.00 20.90 -8.52
N ALA A 56 25.30 21.40 -7.49
CA ALA A 56 25.14 22.84 -7.18
C ALA A 56 26.35 23.39 -6.35
N PRO A 57 26.36 24.55 -5.59
CA PRO A 57 25.29 25.01 -4.68
C PRO A 57 25.25 26.52 -4.21
N GLN A 58 24.43 26.80 -3.17
CA GLN A 58 24.50 27.89 -2.14
C GLN A 58 24.08 29.34 -2.54
N VAL A 59 23.61 30.26 -1.65
CA VAL A 59 23.66 30.45 -0.16
C VAL A 59 22.31 30.97 0.43
N PHE A 60 22.16 30.95 1.77
CA PHE A 60 21.03 31.33 2.65
C PHE A 60 20.75 32.84 2.88
N GLU A 61 19.47 33.18 3.19
CA GLU A 61 18.93 33.89 4.39
C GLU A 61 17.47 34.39 4.14
N THR A 62 16.55 34.69 5.08
CA THR A 62 16.48 34.67 6.57
C THR A 62 15.04 34.25 7.05
N ARG A 63 14.64 34.42 8.33
CA ARG A 63 13.28 34.05 8.88
C ARG A 63 12.37 35.26 9.17
N ASN A 64 11.03 35.09 9.06
CA ASN A 64 10.03 35.73 9.93
C ASN A 64 8.57 35.31 9.64
N GLY A 65 7.88 34.73 10.64
CA GLY A 65 6.45 34.94 10.97
C GLY A 65 5.34 34.54 9.99
N ALA A 66 5.65 34.26 8.72
CA ALA A 66 4.69 33.83 7.70
C ALA A 66 4.66 32.29 7.51
N ASP A 67 5.56 31.59 8.18
CA ASP A 67 5.91 30.19 7.89
C ASP A 67 4.75 29.20 8.14
N ASP A 68 3.84 29.47 9.09
CA ASP A 68 2.65 28.61 9.32
C ASP A 68 1.60 28.74 8.20
N ILE A 69 1.48 29.93 7.58
CA ILE A 69 0.59 30.14 6.43
C ILE A 69 1.26 29.63 5.16
N ASN A 70 2.57 29.86 5.00
CA ASN A 70 3.34 29.36 3.87
C ASN A 70 3.46 27.83 3.87
N GLU A 71 3.64 27.15 5.02
CA GLU A 71 3.62 25.68 5.05
C GLU A 71 2.27 25.11 4.59
N VAL A 72 1.15 25.71 5.03
CA VAL A 72 -0.18 25.26 4.61
C VAL A 72 -0.40 25.58 3.14
N ALA A 73 0.03 26.76 2.68
CA ALA A 73 0.00 27.14 1.28
C ALA A 73 0.83 26.19 0.40
N GLU A 74 2.09 25.89 0.73
CA GLU A 74 2.95 24.94 0.00
C GLU A 74 2.39 23.50 0.03
N LYS A 75 1.76 23.08 1.14
CA LYS A 75 1.13 21.76 1.24
C LYS A 75 -0.12 21.63 0.36
N ILE A 76 -0.87 22.73 0.19
CA ILE A 76 -1.97 22.87 -0.77
C ILE A 76 -1.42 22.97 -2.19
N ASP A 77 -0.46 23.85 -2.45
CA ASP A 77 0.11 24.11 -3.77
C ASP A 77 0.83 22.87 -4.32
N GLY A 78 1.46 22.04 -3.48
CA GLY A 78 2.01 20.74 -3.89
C GLY A 78 0.97 19.64 -4.16
N LEU A 79 -0.27 19.79 -3.70
CA LEU A 79 -1.41 18.96 -4.12
C LEU A 79 -2.06 19.53 -5.39
N GLU A 80 -2.22 20.86 -5.48
CA GLU A 80 -2.65 21.55 -6.69
C GLU A 80 -1.69 21.32 -7.86
N LEU A 81 -0.36 21.34 -7.66
CA LEU A 81 0.62 21.11 -8.72
C LEU A 81 0.46 19.71 -9.33
N ALA A 82 0.21 18.72 -8.46
CA ALA A 82 -0.05 17.33 -8.87
C ALA A 82 -1.42 17.14 -9.55
N ALA A 83 -2.39 18.01 -9.29
CA ALA A 83 -3.70 18.04 -9.95
C ALA A 83 -3.66 18.83 -11.28
N ARG A 84 -3.03 20.01 -11.31
CA ARG A 84 -2.85 20.90 -12.48
C ARG A 84 -2.16 20.21 -13.67
N HIS A 85 -1.39 19.14 -13.41
CA HIS A 85 -0.71 18.35 -14.44
C HIS A 85 -1.29 16.94 -14.64
N ARG A 86 -2.43 16.61 -14.03
CA ARG A 86 -3.16 15.37 -14.25
C ARG A 86 -4.45 15.62 -15.03
N ALA A 87 -4.70 14.80 -16.04
CA ALA A 87 -6.00 14.66 -16.66
C ALA A 87 -6.59 13.31 -16.26
N VAL A 88 -7.86 13.31 -15.84
CA VAL A 88 -8.57 12.12 -15.38
C VAL A 88 -9.93 12.07 -16.09
N THR A 89 -10.28 10.90 -16.62
CA THR A 89 -11.58 10.65 -17.22
C THR A 89 -12.13 9.33 -16.71
N GLY A 90 -13.45 9.26 -16.54
CA GLY A 90 -14.17 8.04 -16.18
C GLY A 90 -15.67 8.30 -16.09
N VAL A 91 -16.46 7.24 -16.14
CA VAL A 91 -17.93 7.30 -16.02
C VAL A 91 -18.34 6.43 -14.85
N LEU A 92 -19.07 6.99 -13.88
CA LEU A 92 -19.67 6.24 -12.78
C LEU A 92 -20.68 5.24 -13.34
N ALA A 93 -20.44 3.96 -13.06
CA ALA A 93 -21.25 2.83 -13.50
C ALA A 93 -22.12 2.24 -12.38
N SER A 94 -21.74 2.42 -11.10
CA SER A 94 -22.57 2.03 -9.96
C SER A 94 -23.71 3.03 -9.72
N HIS A 95 -24.79 2.56 -9.10
CA HIS A 95 -25.95 3.40 -8.76
C HIS A 95 -25.54 4.55 -7.81
N PRO A 96 -26.06 5.78 -7.95
CA PRO A 96 -25.68 6.90 -7.07
C PRO A 96 -26.00 6.71 -5.58
N GLY A 97 -26.87 5.75 -5.21
CA GLY A 97 -27.09 5.34 -3.82
C GLY A 97 -26.21 4.17 -3.35
N SER A 98 -25.51 3.50 -4.28
CA SER A 98 -24.71 2.32 -3.96
C SER A 98 -23.52 2.67 -3.09
N ARG A 99 -23.17 1.75 -2.20
CA ARG A 99 -21.95 1.83 -1.40
C ARG A 99 -20.71 1.32 -2.16
N ASP A 100 -20.92 0.62 -3.28
CA ASP A 100 -19.87 0.16 -4.18
C ASP A 100 -19.52 1.24 -5.21
N VAL A 101 -18.23 1.39 -5.53
CA VAL A 101 -17.72 2.37 -6.48
C VAL A 101 -17.23 1.66 -7.72
N HIS A 102 -18.02 1.72 -8.80
CA HIS A 102 -17.65 1.20 -10.12
C HIS A 102 -17.48 2.35 -11.10
N ILE A 103 -16.30 2.47 -11.73
CA ILE A 103 -16.03 3.48 -12.76
C ILE A 103 -15.54 2.79 -14.02
N HIS A 104 -16.22 3.04 -15.13
CA HIS A 104 -15.86 2.54 -16.46
C HIS A 104 -15.09 3.61 -17.25
N ASN A 105 -14.33 3.14 -18.25
CA ASN A 105 -13.52 3.98 -19.15
C ASN A 105 -12.58 4.92 -18.38
N LEU A 106 -11.99 4.40 -17.29
CA LEU A 106 -11.00 5.09 -16.49
C LEU A 106 -9.72 5.28 -17.28
N SER A 107 -9.32 6.52 -17.50
CA SER A 107 -8.01 6.90 -18.01
C SER A 107 -7.40 7.98 -17.12
N ILE A 108 -6.10 7.89 -16.87
CA ILE A 108 -5.34 8.84 -16.06
C ILE A 108 -4.04 9.16 -16.80
N THR A 109 -3.84 10.45 -17.09
CA THR A 109 -2.64 10.97 -17.74
C THR A 109 -1.96 11.98 -16.81
N PHE A 110 -0.64 11.92 -16.68
CA PHE A 110 0.14 12.79 -15.79
C PHE A 110 1.35 13.34 -16.55
N HIS A 111 1.48 14.67 -16.65
CA HIS A 111 2.47 15.35 -17.50
C HIS A 111 2.53 14.80 -18.94
N GLY A 112 1.37 14.48 -19.53
CA GLY A 112 1.28 13.91 -20.89
C GLY A 112 1.60 12.41 -21.00
N VAL A 113 2.01 11.75 -19.91
CA VAL A 113 2.22 10.30 -19.85
C VAL A 113 0.95 9.61 -19.37
N GLU A 114 0.40 8.72 -20.19
CA GLU A 114 -0.74 7.87 -19.81
C GLU A 114 -0.31 6.83 -18.77
N LEU A 115 -0.86 6.94 -17.56
CA LEU A 115 -0.68 5.98 -16.46
C LEU A 115 -1.74 4.87 -16.52
N LEU A 116 -2.98 5.24 -16.87
CA LEU A 116 -4.10 4.31 -17.14
C LEU A 116 -4.80 4.68 -18.44
N THR A 117 -5.25 3.67 -19.19
CA THR A 117 -5.97 3.83 -20.46
C THR A 117 -7.13 2.84 -20.54
N ASP A 118 -8.35 3.36 -20.64
CA ASP A 118 -9.61 2.62 -20.84
C ASP A 118 -9.71 1.35 -19.98
N THR A 119 -9.67 1.56 -18.66
CA THR A 119 -9.74 0.50 -17.65
C THR A 119 -11.00 0.64 -16.79
N GLN A 120 -11.24 -0.33 -15.91
CA GLN A 120 -12.38 -0.33 -14.99
C GLN A 120 -11.85 -0.28 -13.55
N LEU A 121 -12.41 0.62 -12.74
CA LEU A 121 -12.19 0.63 -11.30
C LEU A 121 -13.39 -0.02 -10.61
N GLU A 122 -13.17 -1.13 -9.91
CA GLU A 122 -14.22 -1.90 -9.24
C GLU A 122 -13.91 -2.07 -7.75
N LEU A 123 -14.52 -1.22 -6.92
CA LEU A 123 -14.29 -1.18 -5.48
C LEU A 123 -15.59 -1.53 -4.73
N ASN A 124 -15.64 -2.74 -4.17
CA ASN A 124 -16.81 -3.28 -3.48
C ASN A 124 -16.66 -3.20 -1.95
N VAL A 125 -17.75 -2.92 -1.23
CA VAL A 125 -17.77 -2.86 0.24
C VAL A 125 -17.34 -4.19 0.85
N GLY A 126 -16.58 -4.10 1.94
CA GLY A 126 -16.01 -5.26 2.65
C GLY A 126 -14.82 -5.91 1.96
N ARG A 127 -14.42 -5.44 0.77
CA ARG A 127 -13.20 -5.88 0.08
C ARG A 127 -12.01 -5.02 0.46
N ARG A 128 -10.86 -5.69 0.55
CA ARG A 128 -9.57 -5.10 0.92
C ARG A 128 -8.60 -5.37 -0.23
N TYR A 129 -8.30 -4.33 -0.99
CA TYR A 129 -7.55 -4.38 -2.25
C TYR A 129 -6.07 -4.07 -2.01
N GLY A 130 -5.19 -4.99 -2.36
CA GLY A 130 -3.76 -4.71 -2.48
C GLY A 130 -3.45 -4.12 -3.85
N LEU A 131 -3.14 -2.83 -3.93
CA LEU A 131 -2.74 -2.16 -5.16
C LEU A 131 -1.24 -2.35 -5.41
N ILE A 132 -0.92 -3.19 -6.38
CA ILE A 132 0.46 -3.56 -6.73
C ILE A 132 0.79 -3.16 -8.18
N GLY A 133 2.08 -3.08 -8.48
CA GLY A 133 2.61 -2.71 -9.79
C GLY A 133 4.00 -2.09 -9.63
N LEU A 134 4.69 -1.87 -10.74
CA LEU A 134 6.04 -1.30 -10.76
C LEU A 134 6.08 0.11 -10.14
N ASN A 135 7.26 0.55 -9.70
CA ASN A 135 7.42 1.92 -9.24
C ASN A 135 7.40 2.88 -10.44
N GLY A 136 6.74 4.03 -10.27
CA GLY A 136 6.43 4.95 -11.37
C GLY A 136 5.20 4.59 -12.22
N CYS A 137 4.55 3.42 -12.06
CA CYS A 137 3.39 3.08 -12.92
C CYS A 137 2.12 3.91 -12.64
N GLY A 138 2.07 4.67 -11.55
CA GLY A 138 0.97 5.58 -11.22
C GLY A 138 0.11 5.20 -10.01
N LYS A 139 0.48 4.19 -9.21
CA LYS A 139 -0.28 3.72 -8.03
C LYS A 139 -0.74 4.86 -7.12
N SER A 140 0.19 5.67 -6.64
CA SER A 140 -0.11 6.81 -5.75
C SER A 140 -0.83 7.97 -6.46
N SER A 141 -0.72 8.08 -7.79
CA SER A 141 -1.48 9.04 -8.60
C SER A 141 -2.95 8.65 -8.68
N LEU A 142 -3.25 7.35 -8.82
CA LEU A 142 -4.63 6.81 -8.75
C LEU A 142 -5.25 7.09 -7.37
N LEU A 143 -4.53 6.82 -6.28
CA LEU A 143 -5.04 7.14 -4.93
C LEU A 143 -5.27 8.64 -4.73
N SER A 144 -4.40 9.48 -5.29
CA SER A 144 -4.55 10.94 -5.20
C SER A 144 -5.74 11.45 -6.01
N ALA A 145 -5.97 10.90 -7.21
CA ALA A 145 -7.13 11.24 -8.05
C ALA A 145 -8.46 10.87 -7.40
N LEU A 146 -8.52 9.70 -6.75
CA LEU A 146 -9.66 9.28 -5.94
C LEU A 146 -9.90 10.26 -4.79
N ALA A 147 -8.88 10.55 -3.99
CA ALA A 147 -9.00 11.40 -2.80
C ALA A 147 -9.34 12.87 -3.11
N ALA A 148 -8.91 13.36 -4.27
CA ALA A 148 -9.23 14.71 -4.74
C ALA A 148 -10.63 14.84 -5.37
N ASN A 149 -11.40 13.73 -5.45
CA ASN A 149 -12.66 13.65 -6.19
C ASN A 149 -12.53 14.10 -7.67
N GLU A 150 -11.37 13.83 -8.29
CA GLU A 150 -11.16 14.01 -9.75
C GLU A 150 -11.95 12.97 -10.56
N LEU A 151 -12.44 11.92 -9.89
CA LEU A 151 -13.29 10.87 -10.44
C LEU A 151 -14.74 11.04 -9.97
N PRO A 152 -15.73 10.60 -10.77
CA PRO A 152 -17.13 10.64 -10.37
C PRO A 152 -17.38 9.56 -9.30
N ILE A 153 -17.30 9.96 -8.03
CA ILE A 153 -17.57 9.14 -6.85
C ILE A 153 -18.91 9.59 -6.23
N PRO A 154 -19.78 8.69 -5.73
CA PRO A 154 -21.02 9.08 -5.06
C PRO A 154 -20.77 9.92 -3.79
N GLU A 155 -21.56 10.99 -3.59
CA GLU A 155 -21.32 12.02 -2.54
C GLU A 155 -21.32 11.48 -1.09
N HIS A 156 -21.99 10.36 -0.83
CA HIS A 156 -22.03 9.70 0.49
C HIS A 156 -20.80 8.83 0.77
N VAL A 157 -19.96 8.56 -0.24
CA VAL A 157 -18.71 7.81 -0.06
C VAL A 157 -17.62 8.76 0.42
N ASP A 158 -17.42 8.80 1.74
CA ASP A 158 -16.32 9.52 2.35
C ASP A 158 -14.99 8.79 2.13
N ILE A 159 -13.99 9.53 1.63
CA ILE A 159 -12.65 9.04 1.28
C ILE A 159 -11.64 9.61 2.27
N PHE A 160 -10.74 8.78 2.79
CA PHE A 160 -9.55 9.22 3.53
C PHE A 160 -8.29 8.70 2.85
N LEU A 161 -7.38 9.60 2.48
CA LEU A 161 -6.06 9.26 1.96
C LEU A 161 -4.98 9.53 3.00
N LEU A 162 -4.33 8.46 3.47
CA LEU A 162 -3.08 8.57 4.21
C LEU A 162 -1.91 8.51 3.22
N ARG A 163 -1.27 9.66 3.00
CA ARG A 163 -0.11 9.80 2.09
C ARG A 163 0.96 10.78 2.57
N LYS A 164 0.57 11.82 3.32
CA LYS A 164 1.47 12.80 3.92
C LYS A 164 1.34 12.77 5.44
N GLU A 165 2.42 13.14 6.12
CA GLU A 165 2.42 13.37 7.57
C GLU A 165 1.41 14.45 7.98
N MET A 166 0.83 14.33 9.18
CA MET A 166 0.00 15.41 9.72
C MET A 166 0.85 16.67 9.98
N PRO A 167 0.33 17.88 9.73
CA PRO A 167 1.06 19.12 10.05
C PRO A 167 1.34 19.22 11.57
N PRO A 168 2.38 19.97 11.98
CA PRO A 168 2.59 20.28 13.39
C PRO A 168 1.36 21.00 13.97
N SER A 169 1.07 20.76 15.26
CA SER A 169 -0.03 21.41 15.98
C SER A 169 0.24 21.44 17.47
N ASP A 170 -0.35 22.41 18.17
CA ASP A 170 -0.34 22.50 19.64
C ASP A 170 -1.25 21.47 20.31
N LYS A 171 -2.23 20.93 19.57
CA LYS A 171 -3.14 19.90 20.05
C LYS A 171 -2.37 18.62 20.42
N THR A 172 -2.87 17.88 21.41
CA THR A 172 -2.27 16.59 21.79
C THR A 172 -2.59 15.48 20.78
N ALA A 173 -1.75 14.44 20.71
CA ALA A 173 -2.03 13.28 19.85
C ALA A 173 -3.43 12.68 20.10
N LEU A 174 -3.84 12.56 21.35
CA LEU A 174 -5.15 12.06 21.74
C LEU A 174 -6.31 12.95 21.21
N GLN A 175 -6.19 14.27 21.38
CA GLN A 175 -7.19 15.23 20.87
C GLN A 175 -7.30 15.15 19.35
N VAL A 176 -6.18 15.11 18.62
CA VAL A 176 -6.18 15.08 17.14
C VAL A 176 -6.85 13.83 16.55
N VAL A 177 -6.87 12.70 17.27
CA VAL A 177 -7.61 11.50 16.87
C VAL A 177 -9.10 11.62 17.19
N ILE A 178 -9.46 12.20 18.33
CA ILE A 178 -10.85 12.35 18.81
C ILE A 178 -11.60 13.46 18.08
N GLU A 179 -10.91 14.52 17.66
CA GLU A 179 -11.48 15.73 17.04
C GLU A 179 -11.87 15.46 15.56
N VAL A 180 -13.04 14.85 15.43
CA VAL A 180 -13.70 14.50 14.17
C VAL A 180 -15.16 14.97 14.18
N ASP A 181 -15.44 16.06 14.89
CA ASP A 181 -16.78 16.62 15.06
C ASP A 181 -17.44 16.98 13.71
N GLU A 182 -16.68 17.43 12.72
CA GLU A 182 -17.17 17.69 11.36
C GLU A 182 -17.80 16.44 10.71
N GLU A 183 -17.09 15.32 10.75
CA GLU A 183 -17.57 14.04 10.19
C GLU A 183 -18.73 13.49 11.02
N ARG A 184 -18.70 13.65 12.35
CA ARG A 184 -19.84 13.30 13.21
C ARG A 184 -21.09 14.11 12.86
N ILE A 185 -20.96 15.42 12.69
CA ILE A 185 -22.06 16.32 12.31
C ILE A 185 -22.59 15.99 10.91
N ARG A 186 -21.70 15.66 9.96
CA ARG A 186 -22.07 15.17 8.62
C ARG A 186 -22.92 13.90 8.72
N LEU A 187 -22.44 12.90 9.45
CA LEU A 187 -23.13 11.63 9.66
C LEU A 187 -24.48 11.81 10.38
N GLU A 188 -24.57 12.69 11.37
CA GLU A 188 -25.85 13.01 12.05
C GLU A 188 -26.88 13.62 11.09
N LYS A 189 -26.45 14.53 10.18
CA LYS A 189 -27.31 15.10 9.13
C LYS A 189 -27.72 14.08 8.06
N GLU A 190 -26.78 13.24 7.60
CA GLU A 190 -27.04 12.18 6.62
C GLU A 190 -28.05 11.16 7.19
N ALA A 191 -27.89 10.78 8.47
CA ALA A 191 -28.84 9.92 9.16
C ALA A 191 -30.25 10.52 9.28
N GLU A 192 -30.38 11.83 9.49
CA GLU A 192 -31.69 12.49 9.52
C GLU A 192 -32.37 12.47 8.14
N LEU A 193 -31.61 12.75 7.07
CA LEU A 193 -32.11 12.76 5.69
C LEU A 193 -32.47 11.37 5.17
N LEU A 194 -31.69 10.34 5.52
CA LEU A 194 -32.01 8.95 5.12
C LEU A 194 -33.18 8.38 5.94
N ALA A 195 -33.39 8.83 7.17
CA ALA A 195 -34.45 8.31 8.03
C ALA A 195 -35.87 8.82 7.70
N SER A 196 -36.04 9.56 6.60
CA SER A 196 -37.31 9.90 5.95
C SER A 196 -37.54 9.16 4.62
N LYS A 197 -36.57 8.39 4.14
CA LYS A 197 -36.68 7.54 2.94
C LYS A 197 -37.13 6.13 3.32
N GLU A 198 -37.86 5.48 2.40
CA GLU A 198 -38.43 4.14 2.60
C GLU A 198 -37.76 3.05 1.74
N ASP A 199 -36.72 3.37 0.98
CA ASP A 199 -35.98 2.40 0.15
C ASP A 199 -34.96 1.56 0.96
N GLU A 200 -34.74 0.33 0.50
CA GLU A 200 -33.88 -0.67 1.17
C GLU A 200 -32.40 -0.23 1.21
N GLU A 201 -31.91 0.46 0.18
CA GLU A 201 -30.54 0.97 0.09
C GLU A 201 -30.28 2.07 1.13
N SER A 202 -31.20 3.03 1.27
CA SER A 202 -31.16 4.08 2.30
C SER A 202 -31.28 3.52 3.71
N HIS A 203 -32.10 2.48 3.93
CA HIS A 203 -32.21 1.80 5.23
C HIS A 203 -30.90 1.10 5.61
N ASP A 204 -30.28 0.37 4.67
CA ASP A 204 -29.05 -0.36 4.90
C ASP A 204 -27.85 0.59 5.10
N ARG A 205 -27.85 1.77 4.47
CA ARG A 205 -26.91 2.88 4.74
C ARG A 205 -27.18 3.56 6.09
N LEU A 206 -28.44 3.82 6.46
CA LEU A 206 -28.79 4.40 7.77
C LEU A 206 -28.29 3.52 8.93
N MET A 207 -28.39 2.20 8.79
CA MET A 207 -27.88 1.23 9.77
C MET A 207 -26.34 1.19 9.85
N ASP A 208 -25.63 1.62 8.80
CA ASP A 208 -24.17 1.76 8.70
C ASP A 208 -23.63 3.13 9.16
N ILE A 209 -24.49 4.15 9.18
CA ILE A 209 -24.24 5.43 9.88
C ILE A 209 -24.52 5.27 11.38
N TYR A 210 -25.49 4.40 11.72
CA TYR A 210 -25.45 3.67 12.99
C TYR A 210 -24.32 2.62 12.94
N GLU A 211 -23.93 2.00 14.07
CA GLU A 211 -22.53 1.55 14.22
C GLU A 211 -21.54 2.73 14.17
N ARG A 212 -21.27 3.46 13.06
CA ARG A 212 -20.31 4.60 13.05
C ARG A 212 -20.54 5.60 14.19
N LEU A 213 -21.74 6.16 14.29
CA LEU A 213 -22.09 7.11 15.35
C LEU A 213 -22.20 6.46 16.75
N ASP A 214 -22.18 5.12 16.88
CA ASP A 214 -22.07 4.43 18.19
C ASP A 214 -20.59 4.27 18.55
N ASP A 215 -19.77 4.01 17.53
CA ASP A 215 -18.31 3.87 17.55
C ASP A 215 -17.58 5.20 17.82
N MET A 216 -18.25 6.33 17.58
CA MET A 216 -17.80 7.71 17.85
C MET A 216 -18.44 8.32 19.11
N ASP A 217 -19.22 7.55 19.89
CA ASP A 217 -19.92 8.07 21.08
C ASP A 217 -18.91 8.60 22.13
N ALA A 218 -19.13 9.82 22.61
CA ALA A 218 -18.18 10.56 23.44
C ALA A 218 -17.77 9.80 24.72
N GLY A 219 -18.67 8.99 25.28
CA GLY A 219 -18.38 8.15 26.46
C GLY A 219 -17.39 7.00 26.22
N LYS A 220 -16.98 6.74 24.97
CA LYS A 220 -15.98 5.72 24.59
C LYS A 220 -14.84 6.26 23.72
N ALA A 221 -14.96 7.49 23.22
CA ALA A 221 -14.02 8.14 22.30
C ALA A 221 -12.57 8.05 22.80
N GLU A 222 -12.30 8.50 24.03
CA GLU A 222 -10.96 8.51 24.61
C GLU A 222 -10.35 7.12 24.77
N ALA A 223 -11.10 6.16 25.30
CA ALA A 223 -10.64 4.78 25.47
C ALA A 223 -10.30 4.11 24.11
N LYS A 224 -11.10 4.39 23.08
CA LYS A 224 -10.89 3.86 21.72
C LYS A 224 -9.70 4.53 21.02
N ALA A 225 -9.57 5.86 21.11
CA ALA A 225 -8.43 6.59 20.57
C ALA A 225 -7.12 6.17 21.26
N GLY A 226 -7.13 6.03 22.60
CA GLY A 226 -6.01 5.53 23.38
C GLY A 226 -5.60 4.09 23.03
N TYR A 227 -6.56 3.20 22.75
CA TYR A 227 -6.29 1.84 22.24
C TYR A 227 -5.58 1.87 20.88
N ILE A 228 -6.09 2.66 19.93
CA ILE A 228 -5.49 2.79 18.58
C ILE A 228 -4.09 3.39 18.66
N LEU A 229 -3.91 4.46 19.43
CA LEU A 229 -2.62 5.11 19.64
C LEU A 229 -1.62 4.16 20.31
N HIS A 230 -2.03 3.41 21.33
CA HIS A 230 -1.18 2.41 21.98
C HIS A 230 -0.76 1.29 21.00
N GLY A 231 -1.69 0.79 20.18
CA GLY A 231 -1.40 -0.21 19.15
C GLY A 231 -0.38 0.25 18.10
N LEU A 232 -0.38 1.55 17.78
CA LEU A 232 0.61 2.20 16.92
C LEU A 232 1.87 2.66 17.67
N GLY A 233 2.05 2.25 18.94
CA GLY A 233 3.27 2.46 19.73
C GLY A 233 3.36 3.79 20.49
N PHE A 234 2.27 4.57 20.61
CA PHE A 234 2.26 5.77 21.45
C PHE A 234 2.03 5.40 22.92
N THR A 235 3.01 5.69 23.78
CA THR A 235 2.85 5.57 25.24
C THR A 235 1.83 6.57 25.79
N LYS A 236 1.37 6.40 27.03
CA LYS A 236 0.41 7.33 27.65
C LYS A 236 0.92 8.78 27.69
N GLU A 237 2.20 8.95 27.97
CA GLU A 237 2.88 10.26 27.99
C GLU A 237 2.90 10.89 26.59
N MET A 238 3.09 10.07 25.55
CA MET A 238 3.03 10.53 24.16
C MET A 238 1.60 10.90 23.74
N GLN A 239 0.58 10.17 24.21
CA GLN A 239 -0.82 10.48 23.88
C GLN A 239 -1.23 11.90 24.33
N HIS A 240 -0.69 12.37 25.46
CA HIS A 240 -0.89 13.73 25.97
C HIS A 240 0.15 14.77 25.47
N ARG A 241 1.07 14.40 24.57
CA ARG A 241 2.08 15.32 24.01
C ARG A 241 1.54 16.05 22.78
N ALA A 242 1.87 17.34 22.66
CA ALA A 242 1.51 18.16 21.51
C ALA A 242 2.15 17.68 20.20
N VAL A 243 1.39 17.73 19.09
CA VAL A 243 1.79 17.14 17.80
C VAL A 243 3.08 17.74 17.22
N LYS A 244 3.31 19.04 17.43
CA LYS A 244 4.52 19.75 17.00
C LYS A 244 5.84 19.18 17.57
N HIS A 245 5.77 18.33 18.60
CA HIS A 245 6.95 17.69 19.20
C HIS A 245 7.22 16.27 18.70
N PHE A 246 6.46 15.79 17.71
CA PHE A 246 6.69 14.51 17.04
C PHE A 246 7.48 14.68 15.74
N SER A 247 8.39 13.75 15.47
CA SER A 247 9.03 13.64 14.15
C SER A 247 8.01 13.24 13.08
N GLY A 248 8.36 13.43 11.81
CA GLY A 248 7.46 13.16 10.69
C GLY A 248 6.86 11.75 10.67
N GLY A 249 7.67 10.73 10.93
CA GLY A 249 7.19 9.34 11.06
C GLY A 249 6.14 9.14 12.16
N TRP A 250 6.27 9.82 13.31
CA TRP A 250 5.24 9.80 14.36
C TRP A 250 3.99 10.61 13.95
N ARG A 251 4.14 11.73 13.23
CA ARG A 251 3.01 12.49 12.66
C ARG A 251 2.28 11.72 11.54
N MET A 252 2.98 10.83 10.81
CA MET A 252 2.36 9.87 9.89
C MET A 252 1.59 8.78 10.64
N ARG A 253 2.17 8.18 11.70
CA ARG A 253 1.44 7.22 12.57
C ARG A 253 0.18 7.86 13.18
N LEU A 254 0.21 9.15 13.49
CA LEU A 254 -0.96 9.87 13.99
C LEU A 254 -2.06 10.02 12.93
N GLY A 255 -1.68 10.29 11.67
CA GLY A 255 -2.61 10.28 10.54
C GLY A 255 -3.28 8.92 10.35
N LEU A 256 -2.52 7.83 10.50
CA LEU A 256 -3.05 6.46 10.49
C LEU A 256 -4.02 6.21 11.66
N ALA A 257 -3.67 6.67 12.87
CA ALA A 257 -4.55 6.57 14.04
C ALA A 257 -5.90 7.26 13.79
N ARG A 258 -5.87 8.45 13.18
CA ARG A 258 -7.07 9.21 12.81
C ARG A 258 -7.91 8.49 11.75
N ALA A 259 -7.27 7.89 10.72
CA ALA A 259 -7.96 7.09 9.71
C ALA A 259 -8.70 5.88 10.33
N LEU A 260 -8.01 5.13 11.19
CA LEU A 260 -8.57 3.97 11.91
C LEU A 260 -9.70 4.34 12.87
N TYR A 261 -9.68 5.56 13.42
CA TYR A 261 -10.74 6.07 14.29
C TYR A 261 -11.99 6.49 13.50
N ILE A 262 -11.81 7.23 12.39
CA ILE A 262 -12.89 7.72 11.51
C ILE A 262 -13.64 6.59 10.79
N LYS A 263 -12.92 5.54 10.37
CA LYS A 263 -13.44 4.41 9.56
C LYS A 263 -14.24 4.88 8.32
N PRO A 264 -13.60 5.56 7.35
CA PRO A 264 -14.25 6.08 6.15
C PRO A 264 -14.81 5.00 5.23
N SER A 265 -15.81 5.33 4.41
CA SER A 265 -16.38 4.41 3.41
C SER A 265 -15.31 3.89 2.43
N LEU A 266 -14.33 4.73 2.07
CA LEU A 266 -13.13 4.36 1.31
C LEU A 266 -11.85 4.80 2.03
N MET A 267 -11.07 3.85 2.55
CA MET A 267 -9.75 4.11 3.14
C MET A 267 -8.65 3.81 2.10
N LEU A 268 -7.80 4.81 1.82
CA LEU A 268 -6.66 4.71 0.91
C LEU A 268 -5.36 4.87 1.71
N LEU A 269 -4.49 3.84 1.71
CA LEU A 269 -3.22 3.84 2.43
C LEU A 269 -2.04 3.68 1.46
N ASP A 270 -1.14 4.66 1.40
CA ASP A 270 0.09 4.63 0.59
C ASP A 270 1.28 4.24 1.49
N GLU A 271 1.75 2.98 1.39
CA GLU A 271 2.84 2.38 2.19
C GLU A 271 2.76 2.60 3.72
N PRO A 272 1.67 2.16 4.39
CA PRO A 272 1.43 2.45 5.81
C PRO A 272 2.45 1.82 6.78
N THR A 273 3.21 0.81 6.34
CA THR A 273 4.18 0.06 7.16
C THR A 273 5.55 0.74 7.27
N ASN A 274 5.90 1.68 6.38
CA ASN A 274 7.25 2.26 6.27
C ASN A 274 7.76 2.94 7.56
N HIS A 275 6.86 3.43 8.41
CA HIS A 275 7.22 4.09 9.68
C HIS A 275 6.84 3.28 10.92
N LEU A 276 6.37 2.05 10.74
CA LEU A 276 5.98 1.14 11.80
C LEU A 276 7.14 0.22 12.21
N ASP A 277 7.11 -0.24 13.45
CA ASP A 277 7.93 -1.35 13.91
C ASP A 277 7.11 -2.65 13.80
N LEU A 278 7.76 -3.81 13.86
CA LEU A 278 7.13 -5.11 13.63
C LEU A 278 5.86 -5.32 14.49
N ASN A 279 5.91 -4.91 15.76
CA ASN A 279 4.77 -5.03 16.67
C ASN A 279 3.58 -4.17 16.22
N ALA A 280 3.83 -2.91 15.85
CA ALA A 280 2.80 -2.04 15.31
C ALA A 280 2.28 -2.49 13.93
N CYS A 281 3.12 -3.11 13.08
CA CYS A 281 2.68 -3.73 11.82
C CYS A 281 1.70 -4.89 12.07
N VAL A 282 2.05 -5.82 12.96
CA VAL A 282 1.19 -6.98 13.29
C VAL A 282 -0.13 -6.52 13.94
N TRP A 283 -0.08 -5.53 14.82
CA TRP A 283 -1.32 -4.95 15.38
C TRP A 283 -2.18 -4.27 14.30
N LEU A 284 -1.57 -3.50 13.40
CA LEU A 284 -2.27 -2.85 12.30
C LEU A 284 -2.93 -3.89 11.38
N GLU A 285 -2.23 -4.98 11.05
CA GLU A 285 -2.74 -6.08 10.25
C GLU A 285 -4.02 -6.66 10.87
N GLN A 286 -4.01 -6.93 12.18
CA GLN A 286 -5.15 -7.45 12.91
C GLN A 286 -6.35 -6.48 12.94
N GLU A 287 -6.13 -5.18 12.98
CA GLU A 287 -7.22 -4.18 12.92
C GLU A 287 -7.76 -3.99 11.49
N LEU A 288 -6.89 -3.92 10.48
CA LEU A 288 -7.29 -3.79 9.08
C LEU A 288 -8.00 -5.05 8.55
N LYS A 289 -7.67 -6.24 9.06
CA LYS A 289 -8.38 -7.50 8.78
C LYS A 289 -9.84 -7.48 9.23
N LYS A 290 -10.17 -6.69 10.26
CA LYS A 290 -11.55 -6.47 10.76
C LYS A 290 -12.30 -5.38 9.99
N TYR A 291 -11.65 -4.71 9.03
CA TYR A 291 -12.24 -3.58 8.31
C TYR A 291 -13.36 -4.03 7.36
N LYS A 292 -14.57 -3.54 7.61
CA LYS A 292 -15.82 -3.90 6.90
C LYS A 292 -16.13 -3.02 5.69
N ARG A 293 -15.40 -1.91 5.50
CA ARG A 293 -15.62 -0.94 4.40
C ARG A 293 -14.57 -1.16 3.30
N ILE A 294 -14.56 -0.31 2.27
CA ILE A 294 -13.58 -0.42 1.19
C ILE A 294 -12.21 0.04 1.72
N LEU A 295 -11.19 -0.79 1.49
CA LEU A 295 -9.81 -0.50 1.85
C LEU A 295 -8.92 -0.76 0.64
N VAL A 296 -8.11 0.22 0.24
CA VAL A 296 -7.10 0.09 -0.80
C VAL A 296 -5.74 0.41 -0.19
N ILE A 297 -4.81 -0.54 -0.27
CA ILE A 297 -3.47 -0.45 0.31
C ILE A 297 -2.44 -0.60 -0.80
N ILE A 298 -1.53 0.35 -0.92
CA ILE A 298 -0.25 0.13 -1.60
C ILE A 298 0.72 -0.38 -0.52
N SER A 299 1.31 -1.56 -0.72
CA SER A 299 2.40 -2.03 0.11
C SER A 299 3.41 -2.85 -0.68
N HIS A 300 4.69 -2.69 -0.35
CA HIS A 300 5.77 -3.56 -0.81
C HIS A 300 5.94 -4.84 0.05
N SER A 301 5.25 -4.97 1.19
CA SER A 301 5.34 -6.15 2.06
C SER A 301 4.36 -7.25 1.62
N GLN A 302 4.91 -8.39 1.18
CA GLN A 302 4.11 -9.55 0.77
C GLN A 302 3.27 -10.09 1.93
N ASP A 303 3.89 -10.36 3.10
CA ASP A 303 3.20 -10.85 4.30
C ASP A 303 2.01 -9.97 4.72
N PHE A 304 2.20 -8.64 4.69
CA PHE A 304 1.17 -7.67 5.08
C PHE A 304 0.00 -7.65 4.11
N LEU A 305 0.27 -7.70 2.79
CA LEU A 305 -0.80 -7.88 1.79
C LEU A 305 -1.50 -9.23 1.97
N ASN A 306 -0.75 -10.29 2.27
CA ASN A 306 -1.26 -11.64 2.41
C ASN A 306 -2.20 -11.80 3.62
N GLY A 307 -1.87 -11.15 4.74
CA GLY A 307 -2.66 -11.17 5.98
C GLY A 307 -3.99 -10.40 5.91
N ILE A 308 -4.06 -9.35 5.07
CA ILE A 308 -5.18 -8.39 5.02
C ILE A 308 -6.05 -8.54 3.77
N CYS A 309 -5.46 -8.63 2.59
CA CYS A 309 -6.16 -8.42 1.32
C CYS A 309 -7.12 -9.57 0.98
N THR A 310 -8.29 -9.23 0.44
CA THR A 310 -9.25 -10.17 -0.16
C THR A 310 -9.12 -10.26 -1.67
N ASN A 311 -8.48 -9.25 -2.25
CA ASN A 311 -8.32 -9.05 -3.67
C ASN A 311 -6.99 -8.32 -3.93
N ILE A 312 -6.35 -8.64 -5.05
CA ILE A 312 -5.18 -7.92 -5.54
C ILE A 312 -5.57 -7.14 -6.80
N MET A 313 -5.28 -5.85 -6.81
CA MET A 313 -5.48 -4.93 -7.93
C MET A 313 -4.11 -4.65 -8.55
N HIS A 314 -3.81 -5.33 -9.66
CA HIS A 314 -2.53 -5.21 -10.36
C HIS A 314 -2.59 -4.14 -11.44
N MET A 315 -1.79 -3.09 -11.28
CA MET A 315 -1.62 -2.01 -12.25
C MET A 315 -0.46 -2.34 -13.21
N GLN A 316 -0.81 -2.87 -14.39
CA GLN A 316 0.16 -3.35 -15.40
C GLN A 316 -0.32 -2.99 -16.82
N LYS A 317 0.60 -2.66 -17.73
CA LYS A 317 0.29 -2.29 -19.13
C LYS A 317 -0.82 -1.22 -19.25
N LYS A 318 -0.73 -0.17 -18.43
CA LYS A 318 -1.73 0.93 -18.30
C LYS A 318 -3.17 0.48 -17.97
N LYS A 319 -3.36 -0.71 -17.40
CA LYS A 319 -4.69 -1.21 -16.99
C LYS A 319 -4.67 -1.76 -15.57
N LEU A 320 -5.83 -1.74 -14.93
CA LEU A 320 -6.11 -2.43 -13.68
C LEU A 320 -6.62 -3.84 -14.00
N LYS A 321 -6.04 -4.84 -13.34
CA LYS A 321 -6.50 -6.23 -13.35
C LYS A 321 -6.81 -6.68 -11.93
N TYR A 322 -7.92 -7.37 -11.74
CA TYR A 322 -8.37 -7.85 -10.44
C TYR A 322 -8.14 -9.35 -10.30
N PHE A 323 -7.62 -9.74 -9.14
CA PHE A 323 -7.43 -11.13 -8.75
C PHE A 323 -8.16 -11.35 -7.43
N GLY A 324 -8.89 -12.46 -7.31
CA GLY A 324 -9.54 -12.87 -6.08
C GLY A 324 -8.57 -13.63 -5.19
N GLY A 325 -8.60 -13.38 -3.88
CA GLY A 325 -7.72 -14.02 -2.91
C GLY A 325 -6.66 -13.09 -2.34
N ASN A 326 -5.74 -13.70 -1.59
CA ASN A 326 -4.60 -13.07 -0.95
C ASN A 326 -3.43 -12.88 -1.94
N TYR A 327 -2.25 -12.50 -1.44
CA TYR A 327 -1.08 -12.27 -2.29
C TYR A 327 -0.59 -13.57 -2.94
N ASP A 328 -0.55 -14.67 -2.20
CA ASP A 328 -0.06 -15.96 -2.70
C ASP A 328 -0.94 -16.52 -3.83
N ALA A 329 -2.27 -16.46 -3.65
CA ALA A 329 -3.23 -16.85 -4.69
C ALA A 329 -3.08 -15.98 -5.95
N TYR A 330 -2.77 -14.68 -5.81
CA TYR A 330 -2.43 -13.82 -6.95
C TYR A 330 -1.15 -14.28 -7.66
N VAL A 331 -0.09 -14.63 -6.92
CA VAL A 331 1.19 -15.08 -7.52
C VAL A 331 0.97 -16.38 -8.30
N GLN A 332 0.28 -17.36 -7.72
CA GLN A 332 -0.07 -18.62 -8.39
C GLN A 332 -0.92 -18.37 -9.66
N THR A 333 -2.05 -17.65 -9.54
CA THR A 333 -2.91 -17.31 -10.67
C THR A 333 -2.16 -16.56 -11.77
N ARG A 334 -1.23 -15.67 -11.40
CA ARG A 334 -0.39 -14.93 -12.35
C ARG A 334 0.55 -15.88 -13.10
N MET A 335 1.24 -16.77 -12.40
CA MET A 335 2.16 -17.75 -13.02
C MET A 335 1.42 -18.66 -14.01
N GLU A 336 0.25 -19.18 -13.63
CA GLU A 336 -0.60 -20.00 -14.51
C GLU A 336 -1.04 -19.23 -15.78
N LEU A 337 -1.47 -17.98 -15.63
CA LEU A 337 -1.86 -17.14 -16.76
C LEU A 337 -0.68 -16.82 -17.68
N GLU A 338 0.49 -16.52 -17.13
CA GLU A 338 1.71 -16.24 -17.89
C GLU A 338 2.22 -17.50 -18.62
N GLU A 339 2.16 -18.68 -17.98
CA GLU A 339 2.54 -19.94 -18.61
C GLU A 339 1.58 -20.32 -19.75
N ASN A 340 0.27 -20.18 -19.54
CA ASN A 340 -0.75 -20.41 -20.57
C ASN A 340 -0.62 -19.42 -21.74
N GLN A 341 -0.33 -18.15 -21.46
CA GLN A 341 -0.04 -17.14 -22.47
C GLN A 341 1.22 -17.51 -23.28
N MET A 342 2.29 -17.99 -22.62
CA MET A 342 3.51 -18.44 -23.30
C MET A 342 3.33 -19.71 -24.13
N LYS A 343 2.55 -20.69 -23.64
CA LYS A 343 2.17 -21.90 -24.41
C LYS A 343 1.42 -21.51 -25.68
N ARG A 344 0.42 -20.62 -25.56
CA ARG A 344 -0.35 -20.11 -26.70
C ARG A 344 0.52 -19.30 -27.68
N TYR A 345 1.38 -18.40 -27.18
CA TYR A 345 2.32 -17.64 -28.00
C TYR A 345 3.25 -18.56 -28.80
N ARG A 346 3.87 -19.57 -28.16
CA ARG A 346 4.73 -20.56 -28.82
C ARG A 346 3.96 -21.31 -29.92
N TRP A 347 2.76 -21.81 -29.62
CA TRP A 347 1.91 -22.50 -30.59
C TRP A 347 1.56 -21.61 -31.79
N GLU A 348 1.19 -20.35 -31.56
CA GLU A 348 0.91 -19.38 -32.63
C GLU A 348 2.17 -19.12 -33.48
N GLN A 349 3.35 -18.95 -32.87
CA GLN A 349 4.61 -18.78 -33.61
C GLN A 349 5.00 -20.02 -34.43
N ASP A 350 4.83 -21.23 -33.90
CA ASP A 350 5.11 -22.49 -34.61
C ASP A 350 4.16 -22.69 -35.80
N GLN A 351 2.86 -22.37 -35.63
CA GLN A 351 1.92 -22.36 -36.76
C GLN A 351 2.32 -21.34 -37.83
N ILE A 352 2.69 -20.11 -37.42
CA ILE A 352 3.16 -19.06 -38.33
C ILE A 352 4.42 -19.52 -39.09
N ALA A 353 5.40 -20.12 -38.40
CA ALA A 353 6.64 -20.61 -38.99
C ALA A 353 6.37 -21.77 -39.97
N HIS A 354 5.54 -22.74 -39.59
CA HIS A 354 5.14 -23.84 -40.46
C HIS A 354 4.37 -23.36 -41.71
N MET A 355 3.45 -22.41 -41.55
CA MET A 355 2.70 -21.83 -42.67
C MET A 355 3.61 -21.03 -43.61
N LYS A 356 4.51 -20.19 -43.08
CA LYS A 356 5.53 -19.47 -43.87
C LYS A 356 6.43 -20.44 -44.64
N ASN A 357 6.95 -21.47 -43.99
CA ASN A 357 7.78 -22.51 -44.62
C ASN A 357 7.03 -23.27 -45.73
N TYR A 358 5.74 -23.56 -45.54
CA TYR A 358 4.92 -24.19 -46.56
C TYR A 358 4.68 -23.26 -47.76
N ILE A 359 4.38 -21.98 -47.53
CA ILE A 359 4.19 -20.98 -48.59
C ILE A 359 5.50 -20.81 -49.38
N ALA A 360 6.64 -20.69 -48.71
CA ALA A 360 7.95 -20.57 -49.35
C ALA A 360 8.32 -21.80 -50.22
N ARG A 361 8.05 -23.02 -49.74
CA ARG A 361 8.37 -24.25 -50.47
C ARG A 361 7.42 -24.57 -51.63
N PHE A 362 6.14 -24.20 -51.52
CA PHE A 362 5.09 -24.65 -52.44
C PHE A 362 4.36 -23.53 -53.20
N GLY A 363 4.65 -22.26 -52.93
CA GLY A 363 4.02 -21.10 -53.58
C GLY A 363 4.22 -21.03 -55.09
N HIS A 364 5.38 -21.49 -55.58
CA HIS A 364 5.70 -21.60 -57.02
C HIS A 364 5.59 -23.04 -57.56
N GLY A 365 4.95 -23.94 -56.80
CA GLY A 365 4.76 -25.33 -57.20
C GLY A 365 3.63 -25.54 -58.21
N SER A 366 3.20 -26.80 -58.39
CA SER A 366 2.08 -27.13 -59.28
C SER A 366 0.79 -26.38 -58.92
N ALA A 367 -0.10 -26.14 -59.88
CA ALA A 367 -1.29 -25.31 -59.70
C ALA A 367 -2.20 -25.73 -58.52
N LYS A 368 -2.18 -27.01 -58.13
CA LYS A 368 -2.88 -27.52 -56.93
C LYS A 368 -2.19 -27.11 -55.62
N LEU A 369 -0.86 -27.17 -55.59
CA LEU A 369 -0.04 -26.78 -54.43
C LEU A 369 -0.02 -25.26 -54.24
N ALA A 370 0.11 -24.49 -55.33
CA ALA A 370 0.06 -23.02 -55.29
C ALA A 370 -1.28 -22.50 -54.73
N ARG A 371 -2.42 -23.08 -55.13
CA ARG A 371 -3.74 -22.77 -54.55
C ARG A 371 -3.83 -23.08 -53.04
N GLN A 372 -3.20 -24.16 -52.58
CA GLN A 372 -3.12 -24.48 -51.15
C GLN A 372 -2.22 -23.51 -50.38
N ALA A 373 -1.11 -23.06 -50.97
CA ALA A 373 -0.24 -22.04 -50.40
C ALA A 373 -0.99 -20.70 -50.22
N GLN A 374 -1.69 -20.22 -51.26
CA GLN A 374 -2.52 -19.01 -51.20
C GLN A 374 -3.64 -19.10 -50.14
N SER A 375 -4.24 -20.27 -49.96
CA SER A 375 -5.24 -20.50 -48.89
C SER A 375 -4.63 -20.37 -47.49
N LYS A 376 -3.44 -20.95 -47.27
CA LYS A 376 -2.69 -20.79 -46.02
C LYS A 376 -2.23 -19.35 -45.82
N GLU A 377 -1.78 -18.66 -46.85
CA GLU A 377 -1.40 -17.24 -46.79
C GLU A 377 -2.57 -16.35 -46.34
N LYS A 378 -3.77 -16.54 -46.91
CA LYS A 378 -4.98 -15.83 -46.47
C LYS A 378 -5.37 -16.16 -45.02
N THR A 379 -5.10 -17.39 -44.56
CA THR A 379 -5.36 -17.81 -43.18
C THR A 379 -4.34 -17.20 -42.20
N LEU A 380 -3.06 -17.19 -42.58
CA LEU A 380 -1.99 -16.53 -41.83
C LEU A 380 -2.26 -15.03 -41.69
N LYS A 381 -2.67 -14.37 -42.79
CA LYS A 381 -3.05 -12.95 -42.74
C LYS A 381 -4.21 -12.70 -41.77
N LYS A 382 -5.27 -13.51 -41.80
CA LYS A 382 -6.36 -13.44 -40.81
C LYS A 382 -5.91 -13.64 -39.36
N MET A 383 -4.94 -14.52 -39.10
CA MET A 383 -4.39 -14.72 -37.76
C MET A 383 -3.61 -13.49 -37.27
N VAL A 384 -2.85 -12.84 -38.16
CA VAL A 384 -2.13 -11.59 -37.84
C VAL A 384 -3.10 -10.42 -37.66
N ASP A 385 -4.04 -10.24 -38.58
CA ASP A 385 -5.08 -9.19 -38.55
C ASP A 385 -6.00 -9.33 -37.32
N GLY A 386 -6.18 -10.55 -36.80
CA GLY A 386 -6.97 -10.83 -35.59
C GLY A 386 -6.27 -10.53 -34.25
N GLY A 387 -5.01 -10.12 -34.27
CA GLY A 387 -4.19 -9.90 -33.09
C GLY A 387 -3.58 -11.19 -32.55
N LEU A 388 -2.25 -11.31 -32.66
CA LEU A 388 -1.50 -12.42 -32.06
C LEU A 388 -1.38 -12.25 -30.55
N THR A 389 -1.26 -13.36 -29.83
CA THR A 389 -0.93 -13.37 -28.41
C THR A 389 0.41 -12.68 -28.20
N GLU A 390 0.49 -11.72 -27.28
CA GLU A 390 1.76 -11.09 -26.93
C GLU A 390 2.67 -12.10 -26.21
N ARG A 391 4.00 -12.00 -26.42
CA ARG A 391 4.97 -12.70 -25.58
C ARG A 391 4.87 -12.18 -24.13
N VAL A 392 4.94 -13.08 -23.14
CA VAL A 392 5.12 -12.65 -21.75
C VAL A 392 6.51 -12.05 -21.60
N THR A 393 6.54 -10.77 -21.23
CA THR A 393 7.74 -10.08 -20.78
C THR A 393 7.79 -10.20 -19.27
N LEU A 394 8.83 -10.83 -18.73
CA LEU A 394 9.10 -10.77 -17.30
C LEU A 394 9.34 -9.30 -16.89
N ASP A 395 8.87 -8.93 -15.70
CA ASP A 395 9.24 -7.65 -15.11
C ASP A 395 10.77 -7.63 -14.89
N LYS A 396 11.43 -6.49 -15.14
CA LYS A 396 12.89 -6.38 -14.96
C LYS A 396 13.26 -6.61 -13.50
N THR A 397 13.85 -7.77 -13.20
CA THR A 397 14.38 -8.09 -11.87
C THR A 397 15.74 -7.42 -11.69
N LEU A 398 15.90 -6.66 -10.60
CA LEU A 398 17.20 -6.15 -10.18
C LEU A 398 17.91 -7.26 -9.40
N SER A 399 18.89 -7.91 -10.02
CA SER A 399 19.75 -8.87 -9.32
C SER A 399 20.78 -8.13 -8.47
N PHE A 400 20.62 -8.19 -7.15
CA PHE A 400 21.59 -7.67 -6.19
C PHE A 400 22.48 -8.81 -5.70
N SER A 401 23.74 -8.81 -6.11
CA SER A 401 24.76 -9.74 -5.60
C SER A 401 25.78 -8.99 -4.74
N PHE A 402 26.23 -9.65 -3.67
CA PHE A 402 27.34 -9.17 -2.85
C PHE A 402 28.57 -10.04 -3.13
N PRO A 403 29.78 -9.45 -3.28
CA PRO A 403 30.99 -10.21 -3.45
C PRO A 403 31.30 -11.02 -2.19
N SER A 404 31.94 -12.19 -2.34
CA SER A 404 32.35 -13.03 -1.22
C SER A 404 33.26 -12.26 -0.25
N CYS A 405 32.96 -12.33 1.04
CA CYS A 405 33.65 -11.61 2.11
C CYS A 405 35.04 -12.18 2.46
N GLY A 406 35.47 -13.26 1.80
CA GLY A 406 36.75 -13.92 2.06
C GLY A 406 36.73 -14.74 3.35
N LYS A 407 37.87 -14.84 4.03
CA LYS A 407 37.99 -15.49 5.35
C LYS A 407 38.65 -14.53 6.35
N LEU A 408 38.03 -14.38 7.51
CA LEU A 408 38.53 -13.63 8.65
C LEU A 408 38.46 -14.56 9.87
N PRO A 409 39.49 -14.64 10.72
CA PRO A 409 39.45 -15.47 11.92
C PRO A 409 38.43 -14.88 12.92
N PRO A 410 37.61 -15.72 13.58
CA PRO A 410 36.70 -15.26 14.62
C PRO A 410 37.48 -14.84 15.89
N PRO A 411 36.94 -13.93 16.70
CA PRO A 411 35.69 -13.20 16.51
C PRO A 411 35.87 -11.96 15.63
N VAL A 412 34.94 -11.74 14.69
CA VAL A 412 35.05 -10.64 13.71
C VAL A 412 34.70 -9.28 14.34
N ILE A 413 33.64 -9.27 15.16
CA ILE A 413 33.25 -8.17 16.04
C ILE A 413 32.97 -8.76 17.42
N MET A 414 33.48 -8.12 18.47
CA MET A 414 33.23 -8.50 19.86
C MET A 414 32.88 -7.24 20.65
N VAL A 415 31.70 -7.24 21.25
CA VAL A 415 31.18 -6.20 22.14
C VAL A 415 31.27 -6.74 23.56
N GLN A 416 31.95 -6.02 24.46
CA GLN A 416 32.20 -6.45 25.84
C GLN A 416 31.81 -5.35 26.84
N HIS A 417 30.93 -5.68 27.80
CA HIS A 417 30.46 -4.81 28.87
C HIS A 417 29.97 -3.41 28.42
N VAL A 418 29.46 -3.31 27.18
CA VAL A 418 29.21 -1.99 26.58
C VAL A 418 28.00 -1.30 27.18
N SER A 419 28.23 -0.12 27.73
CA SER A 419 27.19 0.80 28.20
C SER A 419 27.22 2.09 27.38
N PHE A 420 26.05 2.64 27.04
CA PHE A 420 25.97 3.86 26.25
C PHE A 420 24.78 4.75 26.62
N ARG A 421 25.06 6.06 26.76
CA ARG A 421 24.10 7.17 26.77
C ARG A 421 24.61 8.31 25.88
N TYR A 422 23.70 9.08 25.28
CA TYR A 422 24.08 10.23 24.44
C TYR A 422 24.61 11.43 25.24
N SER A 423 24.19 11.57 26.50
CA SER A 423 24.56 12.68 27.39
C SER A 423 24.24 12.28 28.83
N ASP A 424 24.89 12.91 29.81
CA ASP A 424 24.86 12.46 31.21
C ASP A 424 23.50 12.66 31.91
N ASP A 425 22.69 13.58 31.40
CA ASP A 425 21.30 13.85 31.79
C ASP A 425 20.30 12.79 31.28
N LYS A 426 20.71 11.96 30.31
CA LYS A 426 19.83 10.97 29.65
C LYS A 426 20.02 9.56 30.20
N PRO A 427 18.95 8.74 30.20
CA PRO A 427 19.06 7.34 30.58
C PRO A 427 20.00 6.59 29.62
N TYR A 428 20.68 5.58 30.17
CA TYR A 428 21.41 4.60 29.37
C TYR A 428 20.46 3.88 28.41
N ILE A 429 20.86 3.84 27.13
CA ILE A 429 20.21 3.04 26.08
C ILE A 429 20.67 1.59 26.22
N TYR A 430 21.97 1.41 26.47
CA TYR A 430 22.60 0.12 26.73
C TYR A 430 23.32 0.15 28.07
N LYS A 431 23.24 -0.96 28.80
CA LYS A 431 23.99 -1.23 30.02
C LYS A 431 24.55 -2.65 29.89
N ASP A 432 25.84 -2.81 30.13
CA ASP A 432 26.52 -4.11 30.23
C ASP A 432 26.19 -5.06 29.06
N LEU A 433 26.34 -4.57 27.83
CA LEU A 433 26.02 -5.31 26.62
C LEU A 433 27.20 -6.17 26.15
N ASP A 434 27.00 -7.48 26.11
CA ASP A 434 27.96 -8.48 25.60
C ASP A 434 27.39 -9.23 24.40
N PHE A 435 28.10 -9.25 23.26
CA PHE A 435 27.85 -10.18 22.15
C PHE A 435 29.01 -10.26 21.15
N GLY A 436 29.07 -11.36 20.40
CA GLY A 436 29.97 -11.54 19.25
C GLY A 436 29.23 -11.59 17.93
N VAL A 437 29.93 -11.27 16.83
CA VAL A 437 29.46 -11.48 15.45
C VAL A 437 30.62 -12.09 14.64
N ASP A 438 30.35 -13.19 13.96
CA ASP A 438 31.26 -13.88 13.03
C ASP A 438 30.79 -13.76 11.58
N LEU A 439 31.64 -14.12 10.61
CA LEU A 439 31.36 -13.91 9.17
C LEU A 439 30.06 -14.56 8.67
N ASP A 440 29.72 -15.74 9.18
CA ASP A 440 28.53 -16.49 8.75
C ASP A 440 27.25 -16.09 9.52
N THR A 441 27.35 -15.10 10.43
CA THR A 441 26.25 -14.72 11.33
C THR A 441 25.23 -13.84 10.62
N ARG A 442 23.98 -14.27 10.57
CA ARG A 442 22.84 -13.43 10.15
C ARG A 442 22.10 -12.91 11.39
N VAL A 443 22.25 -11.62 11.70
CA VAL A 443 21.63 -10.97 12.86
C VAL A 443 20.48 -10.05 12.43
N ALA A 444 19.30 -10.25 13.04
CA ALA A 444 18.16 -9.34 12.90
C ALA A 444 17.98 -8.52 14.19
N LEU A 445 18.13 -7.19 14.10
CA LEU A 445 17.96 -6.28 15.23
C LEU A 445 16.49 -5.84 15.35
N VAL A 446 15.73 -6.53 16.21
CA VAL A 446 14.32 -6.23 16.49
C VAL A 446 14.14 -5.37 17.74
N GLY A 447 13.05 -4.60 17.79
CA GLY A 447 12.69 -3.75 18.93
C GLY A 447 11.87 -2.52 18.50
N PRO A 448 11.23 -1.81 19.43
CA PRO A 448 10.41 -0.64 19.11
C PRO A 448 11.25 0.52 18.55
N ASN A 449 10.58 1.52 17.96
CA ASN A 449 11.26 2.73 17.54
C ASN A 449 11.73 3.56 18.75
N GLY A 450 12.96 4.05 18.69
CA GLY A 450 13.65 4.68 19.83
C GLY A 450 14.49 3.73 20.69
N ALA A 451 14.39 2.40 20.55
CA ALA A 451 15.14 1.40 21.34
C ALA A 451 16.67 1.33 21.06
N GLY A 452 17.25 2.34 20.40
CA GLY A 452 18.68 2.39 20.12
C GLY A 452 19.18 1.59 18.91
N LYS A 453 18.33 0.87 18.15
CA LYS A 453 18.76 0.02 17.00
C LYS A 453 19.84 0.67 16.11
N SER A 454 19.60 1.90 15.65
CA SER A 454 20.55 2.69 14.85
C SER A 454 21.78 3.15 15.64
N THR A 455 21.65 3.41 16.95
CA THR A 455 22.75 3.72 17.87
C THR A 455 23.71 2.53 18.00
N LEU A 456 23.20 1.30 18.10
CA LEU A 456 24.03 0.10 18.11
C LEU A 456 24.83 -0.05 16.82
N LEU A 457 24.21 0.16 15.65
CA LEU A 457 24.92 0.16 14.37
C LEU A 457 26.01 1.25 14.33
N LYS A 458 25.73 2.46 14.84
CA LYS A 458 26.71 3.55 14.97
C LYS A 458 27.90 3.20 15.89
N LEU A 459 27.63 2.55 17.02
CA LEU A 459 28.67 2.02 17.93
C LEU A 459 29.52 0.94 17.23
N ILE A 460 28.89 0.03 16.49
CA ILE A 460 29.57 -1.02 15.71
C ILE A 460 30.46 -0.45 14.59
N VAL A 461 30.15 0.72 14.01
CA VAL A 461 31.01 1.37 13.00
C VAL A 461 32.00 2.40 13.56
N ALA A 462 31.98 2.71 14.88
CA ALA A 462 32.76 3.78 15.53
C ALA A 462 32.36 5.22 15.14
N GLU A 463 31.12 5.43 14.69
CA GLU A 463 30.53 6.78 14.67
C GLU A 463 30.19 7.28 16.08
N LEU A 464 30.02 6.36 17.03
CA LEU A 464 29.84 6.65 18.45
C LEU A 464 30.86 5.85 19.27
N VAL A 465 31.32 6.47 20.36
CA VAL A 465 32.19 5.84 21.36
C VAL A 465 31.29 5.34 22.50
N PRO A 466 31.46 4.11 23.01
CA PRO A 466 30.73 3.64 24.19
C PRO A 466 31.08 4.49 25.42
N THR A 467 30.14 4.63 26.36
CA THR A 467 30.36 5.34 27.63
C THR A 467 31.20 4.49 28.59
N ASP A 468 31.02 3.17 28.52
CA ASP A 468 31.81 2.16 29.24
C ASP A 468 31.87 0.86 28.41
N GLY A 469 32.84 -0.01 28.68
CA GLY A 469 33.10 -1.23 27.91
C GLY A 469 33.87 -1.01 26.60
N LEU A 470 33.98 -2.06 25.79
CA LEU A 470 34.84 -2.08 24.59
C LEU A 470 34.16 -2.78 23.41
N ILE A 471 34.35 -2.21 22.21
CA ILE A 471 33.99 -2.86 20.93
C ILE A 471 35.29 -3.17 20.18
N ARG A 472 35.68 -4.45 20.16
CA ARG A 472 36.81 -4.95 19.37
C ARG A 472 36.32 -5.38 17.99
N ARG A 473 37.13 -5.13 16.97
CA ARG A 473 36.89 -5.53 15.58
C ARG A 473 38.16 -6.11 15.01
N HIS A 474 38.04 -7.05 14.10
CA HIS A 474 39.20 -7.54 13.36
C HIS A 474 39.78 -6.41 12.48
N SER A 475 41.12 -6.25 12.47
CA SER A 475 41.80 -5.13 11.79
C SER A 475 41.54 -5.04 10.29
N HIS A 476 41.31 -6.19 9.65
CA HIS A 476 41.02 -6.30 8.22
C HIS A 476 39.53 -6.32 7.87
N LEU A 477 38.64 -6.10 8.85
CA LEU A 477 37.20 -6.03 8.62
C LEU A 477 36.84 -4.78 7.79
N LYS A 478 36.10 -4.98 6.69
CA LYS A 478 35.45 -3.91 5.94
C LYS A 478 33.94 -3.97 6.19
N ILE A 479 33.33 -2.85 6.55
CA ILE A 479 31.88 -2.76 6.83
C ILE A 479 31.21 -1.93 5.74
N GLY A 480 30.34 -2.56 4.96
CA GLY A 480 29.38 -1.83 4.12
C GLY A 480 28.18 -1.41 4.97
N ARG A 481 27.87 -0.11 5.03
CA ARG A 481 26.70 0.41 5.73
C ARG A 481 25.70 1.00 4.75
N TYR A 482 24.50 0.46 4.77
CA TYR A 482 23.31 1.10 4.21
C TYR A 482 22.45 1.66 5.34
N HIS A 483 21.91 2.86 5.17
CA HIS A 483 20.90 3.42 6.05
C HIS A 483 20.03 4.40 5.27
N GLN A 484 18.73 4.42 5.59
CA GLN A 484 17.80 5.37 5.00
C GLN A 484 18.01 6.74 5.64
N VAL A 485 18.53 7.69 4.85
CA VAL A 485 18.50 9.11 5.18
C VAL A 485 17.17 9.62 4.66
N ASN A 486 16.23 9.91 5.57
CA ASN A 486 15.08 10.72 5.23
C ASN A 486 15.53 12.18 5.34
N GLU A 487 15.49 12.89 4.22
CA GLU A 487 15.42 14.36 4.18
C GLU A 487 14.08 14.85 4.77
#